data_AF-A0AAE6YDI0-F1
#
_entry.id   AF-A0AAE6YDI0-F1
#
_cell.length_a   1.000
_cell.length_b   1.000
_cell.length_c   1.000
_cell.angle_alpha   90.00
_cell.angle_beta   90.00
_cell.angle_gamma   90.00
#
_symmetry.space_group_name_H-M   'P 1'
#
loop_
_entity.id
_entity.type
_entity.pdbx_description
1 polymer ?
#
loop_
_entity_poly.entity_id
_entity_poly.type
_entity_poly.pdbx_seq_one_letter_code
_entity_poly.pdbx_strand_id
1 'polypeptide(L)'
;MAGADPRDTERDAILRALAPVVDGIAATFGPVCEVVLHDYRRPERSVVAVAGTVTGRTVGGAMSEIGMRMLARGDTAEPELNYVTRTGDGRLVKSSTMVLRDSTGAVFGALCVNVDVTEVDRVRGLLDALAGPEGPIGPTGPTGLAAPPADAPVTTFGDDIDSVVEALLDALLDAPLRGRDQTWAGLDRGRRLALFRGLDERGVFAVRRAIEQVAARLGISRASAYSYLAQSRAAAADAPAGTDDTSQGAQP
;
A
#
# COMPACT_ATOMS: atom_id res chain seq x y z
N MET A 1 39.61 -3.23 5.71
CA MET A 1 38.35 -3.61 5.03
C MET A 1 37.41 -4.14 6.09
N ALA A 2 36.39 -3.38 6.47
CA ALA A 2 35.36 -3.89 7.38
C ALA A 2 34.60 -5.00 6.63
N GLY A 3 34.51 -6.20 7.23
CA GLY A 3 33.73 -7.30 6.66
C GLY A 3 32.26 -6.91 6.53
N ALA A 4 31.56 -7.47 5.53
CA ALA A 4 30.13 -7.28 5.37
C ALA A 4 29.41 -7.71 6.67
N ASP A 5 28.39 -6.94 7.10
CA ASP A 5 27.55 -7.31 8.24
C ASP A 5 26.99 -8.73 8.01
N PRO A 6 27.20 -9.69 8.94
CA PRO A 6 26.65 -11.04 8.81
C PRO A 6 25.15 -11.06 8.49
N ARG A 7 24.39 -10.08 8.99
CA ARG A 7 22.96 -9.93 8.71
C ARG A 7 22.68 -9.52 7.28
N ASP A 8 23.50 -8.64 6.70
CA ASP A 8 23.35 -8.28 5.28
C ASP A 8 23.68 -9.47 4.38
N THR A 9 24.64 -10.32 4.78
CA THR A 9 24.94 -11.56 4.05
C THR A 9 23.75 -12.53 4.06
N GLU A 10 23.09 -12.68 5.21
CA GLU A 10 21.86 -13.48 5.35
C GLU A 10 20.73 -12.93 4.47
N ARG A 11 20.41 -11.63 4.61
CA ARG A 11 19.36 -10.95 3.84
C ARG A 11 19.59 -11.08 2.35
N ASP A 12 20.83 -10.89 1.89
CA ASP A 12 21.20 -11.07 0.49
C ASP A 12 21.02 -12.52 0.02
N ALA A 13 21.27 -13.50 0.89
CA ALA A 13 21.03 -14.92 0.58
C ALA A 13 19.54 -15.22 0.41
N ILE A 14 18.67 -14.67 1.27
CA ILE A 14 17.22 -14.79 1.16
C ILE A 14 16.73 -14.17 -0.15
N LEU A 15 17.18 -12.96 -0.49
CA LEU A 15 16.79 -12.30 -1.75
C LEU A 15 17.22 -13.11 -2.97
N ARG A 16 18.45 -13.64 -2.98
CA ARG A 16 18.93 -14.52 -4.06
C ARG A 16 18.11 -15.79 -4.20
N ALA A 17 17.70 -16.40 -3.08
CA ALA A 17 16.88 -17.60 -3.09
C ALA A 17 15.46 -17.34 -3.63
N LEU A 18 14.90 -16.14 -3.39
CA LEU A 18 13.57 -15.75 -3.86
C LEU A 18 13.55 -15.26 -5.31
N ALA A 19 14.67 -14.80 -5.88
CA ALA A 19 14.73 -14.35 -7.27
C ALA A 19 14.13 -15.35 -8.29
N PRO A 20 14.47 -16.65 -8.30
CA PRO A 20 13.83 -17.61 -9.23
C PRO A 20 12.35 -17.87 -8.91
N VAL A 21 11.90 -17.64 -7.66
CA VAL A 21 10.50 -17.78 -7.27
C VAL A 21 9.64 -16.68 -7.91
N VAL A 22 10.20 -15.47 -8.05
CA VAL A 22 9.55 -14.34 -8.74
C VAL A 22 9.20 -14.74 -10.17
N ASP A 23 10.18 -15.25 -10.92
CA ASP A 23 9.99 -15.70 -12.31
C ASP A 23 9.03 -16.89 -12.39
N GLY A 24 9.18 -17.88 -11.50
CA GLY A 24 8.35 -19.09 -11.51
C GLY A 24 6.86 -18.81 -11.26
N ILE A 25 6.53 -17.95 -10.30
CA ILE A 25 5.13 -17.58 -10.02
C ILE A 25 4.55 -16.77 -11.18
N ALA A 26 5.27 -15.76 -11.69
CA ALA A 26 4.79 -14.96 -12.82
C ALA A 26 4.57 -15.83 -14.06
N ALA A 27 5.50 -16.75 -14.37
CA ALA A 27 5.35 -17.69 -15.49
C ALA A 27 4.15 -18.64 -15.31
N THR A 28 3.82 -19.03 -14.08
CA THR A 28 2.68 -19.92 -13.79
C THR A 28 1.34 -19.26 -14.08
N PHE A 29 1.17 -17.99 -13.70
CA PHE A 29 -0.07 -17.26 -13.90
C PHE A 29 -0.12 -16.48 -15.24
N GLY A 30 1.02 -16.34 -15.91
CA GLY A 30 1.13 -15.70 -17.22
C GLY A 30 0.91 -14.19 -17.17
N PRO A 31 0.36 -13.57 -18.23
CA PRO A 31 0.40 -12.13 -18.44
C PRO A 31 -0.44 -11.30 -17.45
N VAL A 32 -1.34 -11.95 -16.71
CA VAL A 32 -2.18 -11.30 -15.70
C VAL A 32 -1.48 -11.18 -14.34
N CYS A 33 -0.27 -11.71 -14.18
CA CYS A 33 0.44 -11.73 -12.91
C CYS A 33 1.73 -10.93 -13.00
N GLU A 34 2.00 -10.21 -11.92
CA GLU A 34 3.28 -9.58 -11.65
C GLU A 34 3.73 -9.96 -10.25
N VAL A 35 5.00 -10.31 -10.12
CA VAL A 35 5.63 -10.62 -8.84
C VAL A 35 6.80 -9.66 -8.64
N VAL A 36 6.88 -9.06 -7.46
CA VAL A 36 7.88 -8.04 -7.14
C VAL A 36 8.58 -8.39 -5.84
N LEU A 37 9.91 -8.40 -5.86
CA LEU A 37 10.75 -8.61 -4.68
C LEU A 37 11.36 -7.29 -4.22
N HIS A 38 11.22 -7.01 -2.93
CA HIS A 38 11.66 -5.78 -2.29
C HIS A 38 12.81 -5.98 -1.31
N ASP A 39 13.77 -5.06 -1.37
CA ASP A 39 14.77 -4.79 -0.34
C ASP A 39 14.53 -3.40 0.28
N TYR A 40 13.99 -3.37 1.49
CA TYR A 40 13.68 -2.13 2.20
C TYR A 40 14.88 -1.47 2.87
N ARG A 41 16.08 -2.09 2.82
CA ARG A 41 17.33 -1.39 3.20
C ARG A 41 17.64 -0.23 2.26
N ARG A 42 17.00 -0.19 1.08
CA ARG A 42 17.10 0.87 0.06
C ARG A 42 15.71 1.29 -0.43
N PRO A 43 14.91 2.02 0.38
CA PRO A 43 13.52 2.36 0.06
C PRO A 43 13.32 3.00 -1.33
N GLU A 44 14.22 3.89 -1.74
CA GLU A 44 14.19 4.60 -3.03
C GLU A 44 14.53 3.70 -4.22
N ARG A 45 15.10 2.51 -3.98
CA ARG A 45 15.46 1.51 -4.99
C ARG A 45 15.08 0.10 -4.51
N SER A 46 13.88 -0.01 -3.94
CA SER A 46 13.47 -1.21 -3.23
C SER A 46 13.26 -2.40 -4.16
N VAL A 47 12.87 -2.20 -5.42
CA VAL A 47 12.61 -3.31 -6.35
C VAL A 47 13.94 -3.97 -6.74
N VAL A 48 14.20 -5.18 -6.27
CA VAL A 48 15.42 -5.94 -6.59
C VAL A 48 15.19 -7.02 -7.64
N ALA A 49 13.95 -7.49 -7.79
CA ALA A 49 13.51 -8.35 -8.89
C ALA A 49 12.03 -8.08 -9.19
N VAL A 50 11.65 -8.19 -10.46
CA VAL A 50 10.26 -8.11 -10.90
C VAL A 50 10.07 -8.99 -12.13
N ALA A 51 8.95 -9.71 -12.19
CA ALA A 51 8.50 -10.44 -13.36
C ALA A 51 7.02 -10.14 -13.60
N GLY A 52 6.64 -9.81 -14.84
CA GLY A 52 5.31 -9.33 -15.19
C GLY A 52 5.23 -7.80 -15.32
N THR A 53 4.04 -7.29 -15.68
CA THR A 53 3.86 -5.87 -16.06
C THR A 53 2.53 -5.28 -15.55
N VAL A 54 1.93 -5.87 -14.51
CA VAL A 54 0.62 -5.44 -14.00
C VAL A 54 0.71 -4.03 -13.41
N THR A 55 1.68 -3.73 -12.56
CA THR A 55 1.82 -2.41 -11.94
C THR A 55 2.78 -1.50 -12.70
N GLY A 56 3.52 -2.05 -13.67
CA GLY A 56 4.46 -1.31 -14.51
C GLY A 56 5.80 -1.04 -13.84
N ARG A 57 6.10 -1.74 -12.75
CA ARG A 57 7.31 -1.51 -11.95
C ARG A 57 8.55 -2.09 -12.60
N THR A 58 9.68 -1.47 -12.31
CA THR A 58 10.98 -1.84 -12.86
C THR A 58 12.04 -2.12 -11.79
N VAL A 59 13.02 -2.96 -12.11
CA VAL A 59 14.17 -3.21 -11.21
C VAL A 59 14.89 -1.90 -10.92
N GLY A 60 15.13 -1.63 -9.64
CA GLY A 60 15.69 -0.38 -9.16
C GLY A 60 14.66 0.69 -8.86
N GLY A 61 13.37 0.43 -9.08
CA GLY A 61 12.27 1.33 -8.72
C GLY A 61 12.05 1.45 -7.21
N ALA A 62 11.40 2.55 -6.82
CA ALA A 62 11.05 2.87 -5.44
C ALA A 62 9.96 1.94 -4.87
N MET A 63 9.73 2.01 -3.55
CA MET A 63 8.64 1.29 -2.90
C MET A 63 7.27 1.92 -3.18
N SER A 64 6.19 1.13 -3.16
CA SER A 64 4.82 1.62 -3.29
C SER A 64 4.29 2.22 -1.98
N GLU A 65 3.08 2.82 -2.02
CA GLU A 65 2.34 3.24 -0.82
C GLU A 65 2.25 2.13 0.25
N ILE A 66 1.99 0.90 -0.19
CA ILE A 66 1.91 -0.26 0.71
C ILE A 66 3.29 -0.58 1.31
N GLY A 67 4.34 -0.50 0.49
CA GLY A 67 5.71 -0.64 0.98
C GLY A 67 6.03 0.39 2.06
N MET A 68 5.68 1.66 1.86
CA MET A 68 5.90 2.72 2.85
C MET A 68 5.21 2.43 4.19
N ARG A 69 3.97 1.92 4.15
CA ARG A 69 3.27 1.47 5.35
C ARG A 69 3.99 0.34 6.07
N MET A 70 4.50 -0.65 5.33
CA MET A 70 5.28 -1.75 5.91
C MET A 70 6.54 -1.24 6.60
N LEU A 71 7.27 -0.32 5.94
CA LEU A 71 8.46 0.29 6.51
C LEU A 71 8.14 1.12 7.77
N ALA A 72 7.04 1.85 7.78
CA ALA A 72 6.60 2.64 8.93
C ALA A 72 6.24 1.78 10.15
N ARG A 73 5.68 0.57 9.93
CA ARG A 73 5.39 -0.40 11.00
C ARG A 73 6.65 -1.11 11.53
N GLY A 74 7.76 -1.06 10.79
CA GLY A 74 9.01 -1.71 11.15
C GLY A 74 8.81 -3.20 11.42
N ASP A 75 9.37 -3.70 12.52
CA ASP A 75 9.35 -5.13 12.85
C ASP A 75 7.97 -5.67 13.24
N THR A 76 6.99 -4.79 13.47
CA THR A 76 5.59 -5.16 13.74
C THR A 76 4.75 -5.33 12.47
N ALA A 77 5.36 -5.17 11.29
CA ALA A 77 4.66 -5.33 10.01
C ALA A 77 4.19 -6.77 9.79
N GLU A 78 2.88 -6.96 9.70
CA GLU A 78 2.26 -8.25 9.35
C GLU A 78 2.03 -8.38 7.84
N PRO A 79 2.02 -9.61 7.28
CA PRO A 79 1.63 -9.84 5.90
C PRO A 79 0.22 -9.31 5.59
N GLU A 80 0.05 -8.70 4.43
CA GLU A 80 -1.25 -8.30 3.91
C GLU A 80 -1.59 -9.19 2.72
N LEU A 81 -2.57 -10.08 2.89
CA LEU A 81 -2.87 -11.13 1.93
C LEU A 81 -4.24 -10.91 1.29
N ASN A 82 -4.34 -11.27 0.01
CA ASN A 82 -5.62 -11.40 -0.71
C ASN A 82 -6.48 -10.12 -0.74
N TYR A 83 -5.86 -8.94 -0.73
CA TYR A 83 -6.56 -7.65 -0.80
C TYR A 83 -6.73 -7.19 -2.25
N VAL A 84 -7.69 -6.30 -2.50
CA VAL A 84 -7.96 -5.74 -3.84
C VAL A 84 -7.74 -4.24 -3.81
N THR A 85 -7.00 -3.76 -4.79
CA THR A 85 -6.70 -2.34 -5.02
C THR A 85 -7.04 -1.97 -6.45
N ARG A 86 -7.13 -0.66 -6.71
CA ARG A 86 -7.21 -0.12 -8.06
C ARG A 86 -5.93 0.64 -8.39
N THR A 87 -5.37 0.40 -9.57
CA THR A 87 -4.27 1.22 -10.11
C THR A 87 -4.80 2.58 -10.58
N GLY A 88 -3.90 3.54 -10.80
CA GLY A 88 -4.29 4.88 -11.30
C GLY A 88 -4.96 4.87 -12.67
N ASP A 89 -4.68 3.87 -13.51
CA ASP A 89 -5.34 3.65 -14.81
C ASP A 89 -6.65 2.82 -14.71
N GLY A 90 -7.09 2.48 -13.49
CA GLY A 90 -8.40 1.88 -13.22
C GLY A 90 -8.45 0.35 -13.17
N ARG A 91 -7.33 -0.35 -13.42
CA ARG A 91 -7.27 -1.82 -13.34
C ARG A 91 -7.50 -2.31 -11.92
N LEU A 92 -8.25 -3.40 -11.79
CA LEU A 92 -8.46 -4.10 -10.53
C LEU A 92 -7.32 -5.08 -10.31
N VAL A 93 -6.56 -4.87 -9.24
CA VAL A 93 -5.40 -5.69 -8.92
C VAL A 93 -5.61 -6.36 -7.57
N LYS A 94 -5.64 -7.68 -7.59
CA LYS A 94 -5.69 -8.52 -6.40
C LYS A 94 -4.27 -8.86 -5.98
N SER A 95 -3.90 -8.51 -4.76
CA SER A 95 -2.51 -8.51 -4.32
C SER A 95 -2.30 -9.24 -3.00
N SER A 96 -1.07 -9.71 -2.79
CA SER A 96 -0.58 -10.18 -1.49
C SER A 96 0.84 -9.69 -1.29
N THR A 97 1.11 -9.09 -0.14
CA THR A 97 2.43 -8.60 0.29
C THR A 97 2.89 -9.43 1.48
N MET A 98 3.89 -10.29 1.25
CA MET A 98 4.49 -11.16 2.24
C MET A 98 5.76 -10.52 2.78
N VAL A 99 5.82 -10.31 4.10
CA VAL A 99 6.95 -9.64 4.76
C VAL A 99 8.15 -10.58 4.87
N LEU A 100 9.34 -10.09 4.53
CA LEU A 100 10.60 -10.83 4.68
C LEU A 100 11.32 -10.39 5.95
N ARG A 101 11.72 -11.37 6.76
CA ARG A 101 12.40 -11.18 8.05
C ARG A 101 13.73 -11.91 8.07
N ASP A 102 14.73 -11.32 8.72
CA ASP A 102 15.98 -12.00 9.00
C ASP A 102 15.89 -12.89 10.25
N SER A 103 16.98 -13.59 10.60
CA SER A 103 17.06 -14.46 11.78
C SER A 103 16.78 -13.77 13.11
N THR A 104 16.84 -12.44 13.18
CA THR A 104 16.50 -11.67 14.39
C THR A 104 15.02 -11.31 14.47
N GLY A 105 14.25 -11.61 13.41
CA GLY A 105 12.86 -11.20 13.25
C GLY A 105 12.71 -9.83 12.63
N ALA A 106 13.82 -9.13 12.30
CA ALA A 106 13.77 -7.78 11.77
C ALA A 106 13.27 -7.78 10.31
N VAL A 107 12.33 -6.90 10.01
CA VAL A 107 11.76 -6.75 8.67
C VAL A 107 12.76 -6.03 7.77
N PHE A 108 13.08 -6.65 6.63
CA PHE A 108 14.05 -6.07 5.70
C PHE A 108 13.57 -6.01 4.24
N GLY A 109 12.41 -6.59 3.93
CA GLY A 109 11.89 -6.65 2.57
C GLY A 109 10.50 -7.22 2.48
N ALA A 110 10.03 -7.44 1.26
CA ALA A 110 8.75 -8.08 0.99
C ALA A 110 8.75 -8.81 -0.37
N LEU A 111 7.94 -9.85 -0.49
CA LEU A 111 7.55 -10.47 -1.77
C LEU A 111 6.09 -10.12 -2.05
N CYS A 112 5.83 -9.47 -3.18
CA CYS A 112 4.49 -9.08 -3.61
C CYS A 112 4.05 -9.94 -4.79
N VAL A 113 2.81 -10.43 -4.76
CA VAL A 113 2.15 -11.09 -5.90
C VAL A 113 0.93 -10.25 -6.25
N ASN A 114 0.85 -9.76 -7.48
CA ASN A 114 -0.17 -8.86 -7.99
C ASN A 114 -0.84 -9.51 -9.21
N VAL A 115 -2.16 -9.67 -9.17
CA VAL A 115 -2.93 -10.30 -10.26
C VAL A 115 -3.95 -9.29 -10.79
N ASP A 116 -3.89 -8.98 -12.08
CA ASP A 116 -4.93 -8.22 -12.76
C ASP A 116 -6.19 -9.08 -12.88
N VAL A 117 -7.22 -8.70 -12.14
CA VAL A 117 -8.52 -9.38 -12.11
C VAL A 117 -9.61 -8.59 -12.83
N THR A 118 -9.24 -7.56 -13.61
CA THR A 118 -10.18 -6.67 -14.31
C THR A 118 -11.13 -7.45 -15.22
N GLU A 119 -10.61 -8.34 -16.06
CA GLU A 119 -11.46 -9.13 -16.96
C GLU A 119 -12.27 -10.20 -16.22
N VAL A 120 -11.73 -10.75 -15.13
CA VAL A 120 -12.46 -11.70 -14.27
C VAL A 120 -13.68 -11.01 -13.64
N ASP A 121 -13.52 -9.77 -13.18
CA ASP A 121 -14.61 -8.97 -12.63
C ASP A 121 -15.66 -8.62 -13.69
N ARG A 122 -15.25 -8.29 -14.93
CA ARG A 122 -16.18 -8.07 -16.03
C ARG A 122 -16.99 -9.31 -16.39
N VAL A 123 -16.34 -10.47 -16.47
CA VAL A 123 -17.01 -11.75 -16.72
C VAL A 123 -17.98 -12.06 -15.59
N ARG A 124 -17.59 -11.85 -14.33
CA ARG A 124 -18.48 -11.97 -13.17
C ARG A 124 -19.72 -11.09 -13.34
N GLY A 125 -19.55 -9.81 -13.66
CA GLY A 125 -20.68 -8.89 -13.88
C GLY A 125 -21.62 -9.33 -15.02
N LEU A 126 -21.07 -9.90 -16.11
CA LEU A 126 -21.88 -10.46 -17.19
C LEU A 126 -22.64 -11.71 -16.74
N LEU A 127 -22.00 -12.61 -16.01
CA LEU A 127 -22.64 -13.80 -15.46
C LEU A 127 -23.76 -13.42 -14.49
N ASP A 128 -23.54 -12.42 -13.63
CA ASP A 128 -24.55 -11.91 -12.69
C ASP A 128 -25.76 -11.33 -13.44
N ALA A 129 -25.53 -10.58 -14.53
CA ALA A 129 -26.60 -10.02 -15.36
C ALA A 129 -27.41 -11.12 -16.09
N LEU A 130 -26.75 -12.19 -16.53
CA LEU A 130 -27.40 -13.32 -17.22
C LEU A 130 -28.16 -14.25 -16.26
N ALA A 131 -27.63 -14.43 -15.03
CA ALA A 131 -28.22 -15.30 -14.03
C ALA A 131 -29.50 -14.72 -13.40
N GLY A 132 -29.73 -13.41 -13.55
CA GLY A 132 -30.84 -12.71 -12.91
C GLY A 132 -30.63 -12.48 -11.40
N PRO A 133 -31.48 -11.67 -10.76
CA PRO A 133 -31.30 -11.24 -9.36
C PRO A 133 -31.37 -12.37 -8.31
N GLU A 134 -31.83 -13.57 -8.69
CA GLU A 134 -31.98 -14.74 -7.80
C GLU A 134 -31.07 -15.92 -8.18
N GLY A 135 -30.11 -15.73 -9.09
CA GLY A 135 -29.22 -16.80 -9.53
C GLY A 135 -28.18 -17.22 -8.47
N PRO A 136 -27.59 -18.43 -8.56
CA PRO A 136 -26.58 -18.95 -7.62
C PRO A 136 -25.28 -18.13 -7.52
N ILE A 137 -25.12 -17.16 -8.42
CA ILE A 137 -23.95 -16.29 -8.64
C ILE A 137 -24.26 -14.83 -8.25
N GLY A 138 -25.53 -14.52 -7.93
CA GLY A 138 -25.92 -13.18 -7.47
C GLY A 138 -25.18 -12.77 -6.19
N PRO A 139 -25.28 -11.51 -5.76
CA PRO A 139 -24.59 -10.99 -4.57
C PRO A 139 -24.92 -11.74 -3.25
N THR A 140 -25.91 -12.63 -3.27
CA THR A 140 -26.36 -13.50 -2.16
C THR A 140 -26.14 -15.00 -2.43
N GLY A 141 -25.54 -15.39 -3.55
CA GLY A 141 -25.28 -16.78 -3.92
C GLY A 141 -24.17 -17.44 -3.07
N PRO A 142 -24.21 -18.77 -2.86
CA PRO A 142 -23.30 -19.49 -1.95
C PRO A 142 -21.86 -19.62 -2.48
N THR A 143 -21.57 -19.14 -3.69
CA THR A 143 -20.21 -19.17 -4.25
C THR A 143 -19.44 -17.97 -3.70
N GLY A 144 -18.70 -18.18 -2.60
CA GLY A 144 -17.96 -17.17 -1.81
C GLY A 144 -16.83 -16.40 -2.51
N LEU A 145 -16.97 -16.06 -3.79
CA LEU A 145 -16.21 -14.99 -4.42
C LEU A 145 -16.92 -13.68 -4.12
N ALA A 146 -16.55 -13.09 -2.98
CA ALA A 146 -16.97 -11.74 -2.63
C ALA A 146 -16.71 -10.81 -3.83
N ALA A 147 -17.73 -10.06 -4.25
CA ALA A 147 -17.54 -9.00 -5.22
C ALA A 147 -16.40 -8.10 -4.72
N PRO A 148 -15.46 -7.66 -5.58
CA PRO A 148 -14.51 -6.66 -5.17
C PRO A 148 -15.30 -5.46 -4.63
N PRO A 149 -14.89 -4.86 -3.49
CA PRO A 149 -15.61 -3.74 -2.92
C PRO A 149 -15.73 -2.64 -3.98
N ALA A 150 -16.93 -2.08 -4.14
CA ALA A 150 -17.18 -0.98 -5.07
C ALA A 150 -16.18 0.18 -4.87
N ASP A 151 -15.74 0.36 -3.62
CA ASP A 151 -14.80 1.37 -3.16
C ASP A 151 -13.40 0.80 -2.86
N ALA A 152 -12.91 -0.17 -3.66
CA ALA A 152 -11.54 -0.64 -3.53
C ALA A 152 -10.56 0.55 -3.57
N PRO A 153 -9.63 0.67 -2.58
CA PRO A 153 -8.77 1.83 -2.48
C PRO A 153 -7.87 1.93 -3.72
N VAL A 154 -7.71 3.16 -4.21
CA VAL A 154 -6.68 3.46 -5.20
C VAL A 154 -5.34 3.35 -4.52
N THR A 155 -4.44 2.55 -5.08
CA THR A 155 -3.08 2.41 -4.59
C THR A 155 -2.12 2.91 -5.65
N THR A 156 -1.22 3.79 -5.23
CA THR A 156 -0.16 4.27 -6.11
C THR A 156 1.02 3.30 -6.09
N PHE A 157 1.24 2.69 -7.26
CA PHE A 157 2.48 2.02 -7.60
C PHE A 157 3.34 3.02 -8.37
N GLY A 158 4.59 3.17 -7.98
CA GLY A 158 5.52 4.05 -8.66
C GLY A 158 6.92 3.47 -8.66
N ASP A 159 7.69 3.84 -9.69
CA ASP A 159 9.12 3.53 -9.83
C ASP A 159 10.00 4.62 -9.23
N ASP A 160 9.43 5.77 -8.91
CA ASP A 160 10.09 6.89 -8.25
C ASP A 160 9.31 7.28 -6.99
N ILE A 161 10.05 7.54 -5.91
CA ILE A 161 9.43 7.78 -4.60
C ILE A 161 8.73 9.13 -4.55
N ASP A 162 9.29 10.14 -5.22
CA ASP A 162 8.72 11.49 -5.25
C ASP A 162 7.36 11.44 -5.95
N SER A 163 7.28 10.70 -7.05
CA SER A 163 6.02 10.46 -7.79
C SER A 163 4.95 9.76 -6.94
N VAL A 164 5.34 8.81 -6.08
CA VAL A 164 4.39 8.15 -5.16
C VAL A 164 3.91 9.14 -4.10
N VAL A 165 4.80 9.91 -3.50
CA VAL A 165 4.45 10.94 -2.50
C VAL A 165 3.54 12.01 -3.10
N GLU A 166 3.84 12.48 -4.32
CA GLU A 166 3.01 13.44 -5.06
C GLU A 166 1.60 12.90 -5.30
N ALA A 167 1.47 11.67 -5.82
CA ALA A 167 0.17 11.05 -6.05
C ALA A 167 -0.64 10.87 -4.75
N LEU A 168 0.01 10.56 -3.63
CA LEU A 168 -0.66 10.48 -2.33
C LEU A 168 -1.11 11.84 -1.82
N LEU A 169 -0.32 12.88 -2.05
CA LEU A 169 -0.70 14.25 -1.73
C LEU A 169 -1.90 14.69 -2.56
N ASP A 170 -1.89 14.45 -3.86
CA ASP A 170 -3.01 14.77 -4.74
C ASP A 170 -4.26 13.98 -4.32
N ALA A 171 -4.15 12.68 -4.07
CA ALA A 171 -5.28 11.87 -3.60
C ALA A 171 -5.85 12.38 -2.27
N LEU A 172 -5.01 12.77 -1.31
CA LEU A 172 -5.46 13.26 0.00
C LEU A 172 -5.99 14.69 -0.03
N LEU A 173 -5.44 15.54 -0.90
CA LEU A 173 -5.93 16.88 -1.11
C LEU A 173 -7.26 16.84 -1.88
N ASP A 174 -7.42 15.95 -2.85
CA ASP A 174 -8.62 15.89 -3.70
C ASP A 174 -9.77 15.05 -3.11
N ALA A 175 -9.49 14.04 -2.27
CA ALA A 175 -10.50 13.15 -1.70
C ALA A 175 -11.62 13.86 -0.90
N PRO A 176 -11.38 14.98 -0.18
CA PRO A 176 -12.43 15.78 0.45
C PRO A 176 -12.88 17.00 -0.39
N LEU A 177 -12.28 17.26 -1.55
CA LEU A 177 -12.43 18.50 -2.31
C LEU A 177 -13.26 18.35 -3.59
N ARG A 178 -14.24 17.44 -3.61
CA ARG A 178 -15.31 17.50 -4.63
C ARG A 178 -16.16 18.77 -4.42
N GLY A 179 -15.63 19.93 -4.81
CA GLY A 179 -16.40 21.17 -4.93
C GLY A 179 -15.67 22.51 -4.74
N ARG A 180 -14.42 22.61 -4.25
CA ARG A 180 -13.73 23.91 -4.11
C ARG A 180 -12.21 23.79 -4.19
N ASP A 181 -11.59 24.69 -4.97
CA ASP A 181 -10.16 25.01 -5.00
C ASP A 181 -9.65 25.49 -3.63
N GLN A 182 -9.52 24.59 -2.65
CA GLN A 182 -8.93 24.91 -1.35
C GLN A 182 -7.42 24.69 -1.42
N THR A 183 -6.69 25.77 -1.55
CA THR A 183 -5.25 25.80 -1.32
C THR A 183 -4.95 25.53 0.16
N TRP A 184 -3.72 25.13 0.51
CA TRP A 184 -3.28 24.94 1.90
C TRP A 184 -3.67 26.11 2.84
N ALA A 185 -3.63 27.34 2.32
CA ALA A 185 -4.01 28.55 3.03
C ALA A 185 -5.49 28.56 3.47
N GLY A 186 -6.38 27.95 2.68
CA GLY A 186 -7.81 27.85 2.95
C GLY A 186 -8.23 26.70 3.89
N LEU A 187 -7.32 25.78 4.20
CA LEU A 187 -7.61 24.68 5.13
C LEU A 187 -7.61 25.16 6.58
N ASP A 188 -8.64 24.77 7.34
CA ASP A 188 -8.64 24.94 8.79
C ASP A 188 -7.60 24.05 9.48
N ARG A 189 -7.32 24.31 10.76
CA ARG A 189 -6.31 23.56 11.51
C ARG A 189 -6.63 22.06 11.63
N GLY A 190 -7.90 21.70 11.80
CA GLY A 190 -8.33 20.30 11.94
C GLY A 190 -8.04 19.51 10.67
N ARG A 191 -8.37 20.08 9.51
CA ARG A 191 -8.08 19.50 8.18
C ARG A 191 -6.59 19.39 7.91
N ARG A 192 -5.81 20.40 8.28
CA ARG A 192 -4.34 20.34 8.16
C ARG A 192 -3.75 19.20 8.98
N LEU A 193 -4.23 19.00 10.21
CA LEU A 193 -3.80 17.89 11.06
C LEU A 193 -4.26 16.54 10.51
N ALA A 194 -5.49 16.44 9.98
CA ALA A 194 -5.99 15.23 9.33
C ALA A 194 -5.16 14.84 8.09
N LEU A 195 -4.75 15.82 7.28
CA LEU A 195 -3.86 15.59 6.14
C LEU A 195 -2.51 15.00 6.59
N PHE A 196 -1.86 15.63 7.57
CA PHE A 196 -0.60 15.13 8.11
C PHE A 196 -0.73 13.77 8.78
N ARG A 197 -1.86 13.49 9.44
CA ARG A 197 -2.16 12.16 9.97
C ARG A 197 -2.30 11.13 8.85
N GLY A 198 -3.08 11.41 7.81
CA GLY A 198 -3.28 10.48 6.69
C GLY A 198 -2.01 10.22 5.87
N LEU A 199 -1.06 11.16 5.83
CA LEU A 199 0.27 10.95 5.27
C LEU A 199 1.15 10.06 6.17
N ASP A 200 1.11 10.28 7.49
CA ASP A 200 1.87 9.49 8.46
C ASP A 200 1.37 8.04 8.54
N GLU A 201 0.05 7.82 8.53
CA GLU A 201 -0.58 6.50 8.49
C GLU A 201 -0.23 5.70 7.24
N ARG A 202 0.01 6.39 6.12
CA ARG A 202 0.51 5.80 4.86
C ARG A 202 2.03 5.61 4.84
N GLY A 203 2.72 5.96 5.92
CA GLY A 203 4.16 5.79 6.05
C GLY A 203 4.99 6.78 5.22
N VAL A 204 4.40 7.85 4.69
CA VAL A 204 5.11 8.85 3.86
C VAL A 204 6.34 9.38 4.60
N PHE A 205 6.20 9.71 5.89
CA PHE A 205 7.29 10.26 6.69
C PHE A 205 8.31 9.24 7.20
N ALA A 206 8.12 7.95 6.92
CA ALA A 206 9.16 6.94 7.13
C ALA A 206 10.26 7.00 6.05
N VAL A 207 9.95 7.63 4.92
CA VAL A 207 10.88 7.77 3.80
C VAL A 207 11.72 9.03 3.94
N ARG A 208 13.01 8.91 3.58
CA ARG A 208 13.95 10.02 3.65
C ARG A 208 13.50 11.15 2.72
N ARG A 209 13.59 12.39 3.20
CA ARG A 209 13.26 13.63 2.47
C ARG A 209 11.77 13.87 2.17
N ALA A 210 10.87 12.97 2.57
CA ALA A 210 9.44 13.13 2.31
C ALA A 210 8.86 14.39 2.99
N ILE A 211 9.35 14.74 4.18
CA ILE A 211 8.91 15.96 4.89
C ILE A 211 9.26 17.24 4.11
N GLU A 212 10.41 17.30 3.44
CA GLU A 212 10.79 18.41 2.59
C GLU A 212 9.90 18.53 1.35
N GLN A 213 9.56 17.39 0.73
CA GLN A 213 8.68 17.34 -0.44
C GLN A 213 7.27 17.80 -0.08
N VAL A 214 6.72 17.27 1.01
CA VAL A 214 5.42 17.69 1.55
C VAL A 214 5.42 19.19 1.86
N ALA A 215 6.47 19.70 2.51
CA ALA A 215 6.57 21.13 2.82
C ALA A 215 6.59 22.01 1.56
N ALA A 216 7.37 21.63 0.55
CA ALA A 216 7.46 22.34 -0.73
C ALA A 216 6.12 22.35 -1.47
N ARG A 217 5.45 21.19 -1.58
CA ARG A 217 4.16 21.04 -2.29
C ARG A 217 3.01 21.80 -1.61
N LEU A 218 3.04 21.90 -0.29
CA LEU A 218 2.06 22.65 0.49
C LEU A 218 2.39 24.15 0.61
N GLY A 219 3.56 24.59 0.15
CA GLY A 219 4.01 25.98 0.24
C GLY A 219 4.28 26.44 1.68
N ILE A 220 4.74 25.54 2.56
CA ILE A 220 5.05 25.83 3.96
C ILE A 220 6.52 25.64 4.31
N SER A 221 6.94 26.21 5.44
CA SER A 221 8.29 25.96 5.96
C SER A 221 8.46 24.52 6.46
N ARG A 222 9.68 23.99 6.40
CA ARG A 222 10.02 22.69 7.00
C ARG A 222 9.65 22.63 8.48
N ALA A 223 9.92 23.72 9.23
CA ALA A 223 9.56 23.82 10.64
C ALA A 223 8.05 23.68 10.86
N SER A 224 7.23 24.28 9.98
CA SER A 224 5.78 24.12 10.01
C SER A 224 5.36 22.67 9.74
N ALA A 225 5.94 22.01 8.73
CA ALA A 225 5.64 20.61 8.45
C ALA A 225 5.99 19.68 9.63
N TYR A 226 7.18 19.86 10.24
CA TYR A 226 7.56 19.13 11.45
C TYR A 226 6.60 19.39 12.62
N SER A 227 6.14 20.64 12.79
CA SER A 227 5.18 21.00 13.84
C SER A 227 3.83 20.31 13.63
N TYR A 228 3.29 20.28 12.40
CA TYR A 228 2.04 19.58 12.10
C TYR A 228 2.17 18.06 12.27
N LEU A 229 3.29 17.47 11.86
CA LEU A 229 3.57 16.05 12.07
C LEU A 229 3.66 15.68 13.56
N ALA A 230 4.34 16.49 14.37
CA ALA A 230 4.43 16.26 15.81
C ALA A 230 3.05 16.34 16.47
N GLN A 231 2.24 17.33 16.07
CA GLN A 231 0.87 17.49 16.57
C GLN A 231 -0.06 16.37 16.13
N SER A 232 0.05 15.86 14.90
CA SER A 232 -0.80 14.77 14.41
C SER A 232 -0.55 13.46 15.17
N ARG A 233 0.71 13.19 15.54
CA ARG A 233 1.13 12.05 16.36
C ARG A 233 0.69 12.18 17.82
N ALA A 234 0.85 13.36 18.43
CA ALA A 234 0.39 13.61 19.80
C ALA A 234 -1.14 13.43 19.92
N ALA A 235 -1.89 13.98 18.97
CA ALA A 235 -3.35 13.83 18.93
C ALA A 235 -3.82 12.40 18.61
N ALA A 236 -2.96 11.51 18.14
CA ALA A 236 -3.25 10.09 17.96
C ALA A 236 -3.00 9.29 19.26
N ALA A 237 -2.01 9.69 20.05
CA ALA A 237 -1.72 9.09 21.35
C ALA A 237 -2.79 9.42 22.42
N ASP A 238 -3.46 10.56 22.31
CA ASP A 238 -4.53 11.01 23.22
C ASP A 238 -5.94 10.48 22.85
N ALA A 239 -6.09 9.73 21.75
CA ALA A 239 -7.38 9.13 21.38
C ALA A 239 -7.64 7.87 22.24
N PRO A 240 -8.75 7.79 23.00
CA PRO A 240 -9.03 6.59 23.80
C PRO A 240 -9.22 5.39 22.87
N ALA A 241 -8.51 4.31 23.18
CA ALA A 241 -8.71 3.00 22.54
C ALA A 241 -10.21 2.67 22.59
N GLY A 242 -10.82 2.51 21.42
CA GLY A 242 -12.23 2.20 21.29
C GLY A 242 -12.56 1.00 22.17
N THR A 243 -13.57 1.18 23.01
CA THR A 243 -14.15 0.11 23.82
C THR A 243 -14.62 -1.01 22.88
N ASP A 244 -13.97 -2.17 22.98
CA ASP A 244 -14.53 -3.43 22.51
C ASP A 244 -15.86 -3.65 23.26
N ASP A 245 -16.96 -3.26 22.65
CA ASP A 245 -18.29 -3.67 23.11
C ASP A 245 -18.48 -5.13 22.71
N THR A 246 -17.96 -6.02 23.57
CA THR A 246 -18.32 -7.43 23.58
C THR A 246 -19.69 -7.56 24.24
N SER A 247 -20.74 -7.05 23.60
CA SER A 247 -22.11 -7.33 24.04
C SER A 247 -22.51 -8.72 23.55
N GLN A 248 -22.32 -9.66 24.47
CA GLN A 248 -23.03 -10.93 24.54
C GLN A 248 -24.53 -10.71 24.27
N GLY A 249 -25.09 -11.48 23.33
CA GLY A 249 -26.52 -11.60 23.10
C GLY A 249 -26.87 -13.07 22.88
N ALA A 250 -27.10 -13.77 23.97
CA ALA A 250 -27.69 -15.11 23.97
C ALA A 250 -29.11 -15.08 23.37
N GLN A 251 -29.34 -15.92 22.35
CA GLN A 251 -30.43 -16.90 22.18
C GLN A 251 -31.91 -16.50 22.43
N PRO A 252 -32.89 -17.18 21.80
CA PRO A 252 -33.05 -18.65 21.74
C PRO A 252 -32.94 -19.28 20.36
#